data_AF-A0A9W6GE02-F1
#
_entry.id   AF-A0A9W6GE02-F1
#
_cell.length_a   1.000
_cell.length_b   1.000
_cell.length_c   1.000
_cell.angle_alpha   90.00
_cell.angle_beta   90.00
_cell.angle_gamma   90.00
#
_symmetry.space_group_name_H-M   'P 1'
#
loop_
_entity.id
_entity.type
_entity.pdbx_description
1 polymer ?
#
loop_
_entity_poly.entity_id
_entity_poly.type
_entity_poly.pdbx_seq_one_letter_code
_entity_poly.pdbx_strand_id
1 'polypeptide(L)'
;MTAVLGEDIGGRVTREQAWPAVIGSLRRTEEAGQRSSEALRRAAAQCDFDGLDSIAQNLAWRIERQTRLIELDPTHTGQAWPALAWTAKAWEAAGGDATELIDELAPGRALADLALEAGYELTWHQRTQAIQNAAHPLPWASAPNSIHHSEAVPVELRNYLDHVATAIAARVDQLSDHATTERPAWTQAFGESPSDETTYDRWRSAIALTAAHRDQIRVEADDPNHPFGPYPETGRAGHRSYWAAASAALAIDVPDALNPRTGLADSVDQHLAQAIALDIYKALPASGREAVQETLANRLGPAWMRFAPDTEIAITQSVPAENLLAALAEHRLLSPEMAAALQITTPYLGSQELQPNEVGQESPSAIAAAHPPMSFAIRRETVTSPRL
;
A
#
# COMPACT_ATOMS: atom_id res chain seq x y z
N MET A 1 -28.15 -11.82 -8.49
CA MET A 1 -27.87 -11.83 -7.04
C MET A 1 -28.72 -12.87 -6.32
N THR A 2 -30.04 -12.68 -6.23
CA THR A 2 -30.98 -13.64 -5.60
C THR A 2 -30.91 -15.05 -6.21
N ALA A 3 -30.70 -15.16 -7.52
CA ALA A 3 -30.51 -16.46 -8.19
C ALA A 3 -29.22 -17.21 -7.78
N VAL A 4 -28.23 -16.52 -7.19
CA VAL A 4 -26.93 -17.11 -6.81
C VAL A 4 -26.82 -17.26 -5.30
N LEU A 5 -27.25 -16.26 -4.53
CA LEU A 5 -27.15 -16.25 -3.05
C LEU A 5 -28.43 -16.70 -2.34
N GLY A 6 -29.54 -16.87 -3.07
CA GLY A 6 -30.87 -16.99 -2.46
C GLY A 6 -31.50 -15.62 -2.14
N GLU A 7 -32.80 -15.63 -1.86
CA GLU A 7 -33.58 -14.40 -1.63
C GLU A 7 -33.19 -13.70 -0.33
N ASP A 8 -33.02 -14.45 0.76
CA ASP A 8 -32.71 -13.90 2.08
C ASP A 8 -31.32 -13.25 2.14
N ILE A 9 -30.28 -14.03 1.80
CA ILE A 9 -28.88 -13.53 1.78
C ILE A 9 -28.74 -12.43 0.72
N GLY A 10 -29.33 -12.60 -0.47
CA GLY A 10 -29.30 -11.60 -1.52
C GLY A 10 -29.91 -10.26 -1.07
N GLY A 11 -31.07 -10.30 -0.41
CA GLY A 11 -31.73 -9.12 0.13
C GLY A 11 -30.99 -8.47 1.29
N ARG A 12 -30.29 -9.25 2.12
CA ARG A 12 -29.39 -8.73 3.17
C ARG A 12 -28.19 -8.01 2.55
N VAL A 13 -27.46 -8.66 1.65
CA VAL A 13 -26.26 -8.10 0.98
C VAL A 13 -26.55 -6.76 0.32
N THR A 14 -27.67 -6.63 -0.41
CA THR A 14 -28.01 -5.38 -1.12
C THR A 14 -28.35 -4.21 -0.21
N ARG A 15 -28.62 -4.46 1.09
CA ARG A 15 -28.91 -3.43 2.09
C ARG A 15 -27.68 -3.03 2.90
N GLU A 16 -26.58 -3.78 2.79
CA GLU A 16 -25.34 -3.45 3.49
C GLU A 16 -24.63 -2.26 2.83
N GLN A 17 -23.98 -1.44 3.66
CA GLN A 17 -23.30 -0.23 3.19
C GLN A 17 -22.17 -0.51 2.19
N ALA A 18 -21.57 -1.69 2.26
CA ALA A 18 -20.51 -2.11 1.35
C ALA A 18 -21.01 -2.77 0.06
N TRP A 19 -22.31 -2.83 -0.17
CA TRP A 19 -22.89 -3.31 -1.43
C TRP A 19 -22.23 -2.72 -2.70
N PRO A 20 -21.92 -1.41 -2.75
CA PRO A 20 -21.22 -0.81 -3.90
C PRO A 20 -19.87 -1.44 -4.21
N ALA A 21 -19.12 -1.93 -3.20
CA ALA A 21 -17.85 -2.62 -3.42
C ALA A 21 -18.05 -3.97 -4.14
N VAL A 22 -19.16 -4.66 -3.90
CA VAL A 22 -19.51 -5.89 -4.64
C VAL A 22 -19.77 -5.56 -6.10
N ILE A 23 -20.51 -4.49 -6.38
CA ILE A 23 -20.76 -4.03 -7.76
C ILE A 23 -19.46 -3.62 -8.46
N GLY A 24 -18.61 -2.85 -7.79
CA GLY A 24 -17.30 -2.45 -8.32
C GLY A 24 -16.43 -3.65 -8.68
N SER A 25 -16.36 -4.65 -7.78
CA SER A 25 -15.59 -5.88 -7.99
C SER A 25 -16.16 -6.73 -9.14
N LEU A 26 -17.49 -6.86 -9.23
CA LEU A 26 -18.14 -7.58 -10.35
C LEU A 26 -17.88 -6.90 -11.70
N ARG A 27 -17.94 -5.57 -11.76
CA ARG A 27 -17.61 -4.82 -12.99
C ARG A 27 -16.17 -5.03 -13.43
N ARG A 28 -15.20 -4.93 -12.51
CA ARG A 28 -13.78 -5.22 -12.82
C ARG A 28 -13.58 -6.65 -13.30
N THR A 29 -14.33 -7.59 -12.73
CA THR A 29 -14.33 -8.98 -13.16
C THR A 29 -14.84 -9.15 -14.60
N GLU A 30 -15.86 -8.39 -15.01
CA GLU A 30 -16.33 -8.34 -16.40
C GLU A 30 -15.32 -7.68 -17.34
N GLU A 31 -14.66 -6.61 -16.91
CA GLU A 31 -13.58 -5.95 -17.65
C GLU A 31 -12.40 -6.91 -17.88
N ALA A 32 -12.13 -7.81 -16.92
CA ALA A 32 -11.17 -8.91 -17.03
C ALA A 32 -11.68 -10.10 -17.87
N GLY A 33 -12.85 -10.00 -18.51
CA GLY A 33 -13.41 -11.01 -19.41
C GLY A 33 -14.17 -12.16 -18.72
N GLN A 34 -14.42 -12.07 -17.41
CA GLN A 34 -15.13 -13.11 -16.67
C GLN A 34 -16.63 -12.77 -16.52
N ARG A 35 -17.47 -13.78 -16.30
CA ARG A 35 -18.92 -13.57 -16.08
C ARG A 35 -19.20 -13.24 -14.61
N SER A 36 -19.83 -12.10 -14.32
CA SER A 36 -20.22 -11.69 -12.96
C SER A 36 -20.97 -12.76 -12.17
N SER A 37 -21.89 -13.49 -12.79
CA SER A 37 -22.68 -14.53 -12.12
C SER A 37 -21.83 -15.72 -11.69
N GLU A 38 -20.77 -16.04 -12.42
CA GLU A 38 -19.86 -17.13 -12.13
C GLU A 38 -18.83 -16.73 -11.07
N ALA A 39 -18.30 -15.51 -11.15
CA ALA A 39 -17.44 -14.95 -10.11
C ALA A 39 -18.16 -14.86 -8.76
N LEU A 40 -19.40 -14.35 -8.76
CA LEU A 40 -20.23 -14.30 -7.56
C LEU A 40 -20.49 -15.70 -6.98
N ARG A 41 -20.79 -16.69 -7.84
CA ARG A 41 -21.01 -18.08 -7.39
C ARG A 41 -19.77 -18.68 -6.77
N ARG A 42 -18.59 -18.48 -7.38
CA ARG A 42 -17.30 -18.94 -6.85
C ARG A 42 -16.99 -18.28 -5.51
N ALA A 43 -17.17 -16.98 -5.39
CA ALA A 43 -16.96 -16.25 -4.14
C ALA A 43 -17.90 -16.71 -3.01
N ALA A 44 -19.17 -16.95 -3.33
CA ALA A 44 -20.16 -17.46 -2.38
C ALA A 44 -19.84 -18.89 -1.90
N ALA A 45 -19.28 -19.73 -2.77
CA ALA A 45 -18.97 -21.12 -2.45
C ALA A 45 -17.75 -21.30 -1.52
N GLN A 46 -16.95 -20.26 -1.28
CA GLN A 46 -15.69 -20.38 -0.53
C GLN A 46 -15.86 -20.47 0.99
N CYS A 47 -16.98 -20.02 1.56
CA CYS A 47 -17.28 -20.15 3.00
C CYS A 47 -18.74 -19.76 3.27
N ASP A 48 -19.28 -20.27 4.37
CA ASP A 48 -20.55 -19.80 4.93
C ASP A 48 -20.48 -18.35 5.40
N PHE A 49 -21.64 -17.69 5.43
CA PHE A 49 -21.78 -16.28 5.80
C PHE A 49 -22.12 -16.08 7.29
N ASP A 50 -22.18 -17.17 8.06
CA ASP A 50 -22.54 -17.14 9.47
C ASP A 50 -21.45 -16.45 10.29
N GLY A 51 -21.88 -15.52 11.15
CA GLY A 51 -20.98 -14.77 12.03
C GLY A 51 -20.23 -13.61 11.37
N LEU A 52 -20.41 -13.37 10.06
CA LEU A 52 -19.76 -12.23 9.38
C LEU A 52 -20.43 -10.90 9.75
N ASP A 53 -19.59 -9.91 10.07
CA ASP A 53 -20.00 -8.51 10.29
C ASP A 53 -20.61 -7.87 9.04
N SER A 54 -20.06 -8.18 7.86
CA SER A 54 -20.59 -7.74 6.56
C SER A 54 -20.37 -8.80 5.48
N ILE A 55 -21.47 -9.30 4.92
CA ILE A 55 -21.46 -10.25 3.81
C ILE A 55 -20.99 -9.56 2.52
N ALA A 56 -21.41 -8.31 2.29
CA ALA A 56 -21.05 -7.55 1.10
C ALA A 56 -19.56 -7.25 1.03
N GLN A 57 -18.92 -6.84 2.14
CA GLN A 57 -17.46 -6.63 2.17
C GLN A 57 -16.73 -7.94 1.85
N ASN A 58 -17.12 -9.04 2.48
CA ASN A 58 -16.48 -10.34 2.28
C ASN A 58 -16.61 -10.83 0.82
N LEU A 59 -17.80 -10.70 0.23
CA LEU A 59 -18.02 -11.03 -1.17
C LEU A 59 -17.19 -10.16 -2.12
N ALA A 60 -17.13 -8.84 -1.90
CA ALA A 60 -16.31 -7.94 -2.71
C ALA A 60 -14.84 -8.37 -2.68
N TRP A 61 -14.31 -8.64 -1.49
CA TRP A 61 -12.93 -9.10 -1.30
C TRP A 61 -12.66 -10.41 -2.04
N ARG A 62 -13.53 -11.42 -1.90
CA ARG A 62 -13.36 -12.71 -2.57
C ARG A 62 -13.42 -12.61 -4.08
N ILE A 63 -14.37 -11.84 -4.62
CA ILE A 63 -14.53 -11.65 -6.07
C ILE A 63 -13.24 -11.02 -6.63
N GLU A 64 -12.80 -9.90 -6.05
CA GLU A 64 -11.63 -9.18 -6.53
C GLU A 64 -10.34 -10.00 -6.35
N ARG A 65 -10.19 -10.72 -5.23
CA ARG A 65 -9.06 -11.65 -5.02
C ARG A 65 -9.03 -12.73 -6.10
N GLN A 66 -10.16 -13.36 -6.41
CA GLN A 66 -10.24 -14.38 -7.47
C GLN A 66 -9.92 -13.79 -8.86
N THR A 67 -10.44 -12.59 -9.15
CA THR A 67 -10.19 -11.91 -10.41
C THR A 67 -8.71 -11.64 -10.60
N ARG A 68 -8.04 -11.10 -9.58
CA ARG A 68 -6.59 -10.84 -9.61
C ARG A 68 -5.75 -12.10 -9.65
N LEU A 69 -6.14 -13.14 -8.92
CA LEU A 69 -5.46 -14.43 -8.99
C LEU A 69 -5.54 -15.01 -10.41
N ILE A 70 -6.67 -14.87 -11.11
CA ILE A 70 -6.80 -15.31 -12.51
C ILE A 70 -6.00 -14.43 -13.48
N GLU A 71 -5.89 -13.12 -13.22
CA GLU A 71 -5.09 -12.20 -14.03
C GLU A 71 -3.58 -12.45 -13.89
N LEU A 72 -3.13 -12.68 -12.65
CA LEU A 72 -1.72 -12.93 -12.33
C LEU A 72 -1.31 -14.37 -12.65
N ASP A 73 -2.25 -15.29 -12.48
CA ASP A 73 -2.05 -16.71 -12.63
C ASP A 73 -3.33 -17.37 -13.20
N PRO A 74 -3.43 -17.50 -14.54
CA PRO A 74 -4.59 -18.11 -15.22
C PRO A 74 -4.89 -19.58 -14.80
N THR A 75 -4.03 -20.13 -13.94
CA THR A 75 -3.87 -21.53 -13.62
C THR A 75 -4.58 -21.91 -12.32
N HIS A 76 -5.04 -20.88 -11.59
CA HIS A 76 -6.00 -20.94 -10.48
C HIS A 76 -7.38 -21.55 -10.83
N THR A 77 -7.57 -22.01 -12.08
CA THR A 77 -8.74 -22.77 -12.53
C THR A 77 -8.71 -24.25 -12.13
N GLY A 78 -7.72 -24.68 -11.32
CA GLY A 78 -7.57 -26.08 -10.88
C GLY A 78 -6.92 -26.98 -11.93
N GLN A 79 -6.19 -26.40 -12.89
CA GLN A 79 -5.48 -27.14 -13.92
C GLN A 79 -3.96 -26.97 -13.72
N ALA A 80 -3.36 -27.92 -12.98
CA ALA A 80 -1.93 -27.92 -12.66
C ALA A 80 -1.01 -27.96 -13.90
N TRP A 81 -1.53 -28.41 -15.04
CA TRP A 81 -0.76 -28.45 -16.29
C TRP A 81 -0.65 -27.07 -16.97
N PRO A 82 -1.74 -26.32 -17.20
CA PRO A 82 -1.68 -24.89 -17.51
C PRO A 82 -0.82 -24.10 -16.54
N ALA A 83 -0.85 -24.43 -15.24
CA ALA A 83 0.03 -23.86 -14.22
C ALA A 83 1.50 -23.96 -14.58
N LEU A 84 1.94 -25.19 -14.75
CA LEU A 84 3.30 -25.47 -15.15
C LEU A 84 3.68 -24.87 -16.50
N ALA A 85 2.79 -24.94 -17.49
CA ALA A 85 3.04 -24.37 -18.81
C ALA A 85 3.19 -22.84 -18.76
N TRP A 86 2.40 -22.15 -17.93
CA TRP A 86 2.49 -20.70 -17.79
C TRP A 86 3.73 -20.29 -16.98
N THR A 87 4.02 -20.99 -15.89
CA THR A 87 5.20 -20.76 -15.06
C THR A 87 6.49 -21.00 -15.83
N ALA A 88 6.59 -22.09 -16.59
CA ALA A 88 7.72 -22.37 -17.48
C ALA A 88 7.90 -21.24 -18.51
N LYS A 89 6.81 -20.81 -19.15
CA LYS A 89 6.84 -19.70 -20.11
C LYS A 89 7.26 -18.37 -19.47
N ALA A 90 6.79 -18.08 -18.25
CA ALA A 90 7.15 -16.86 -17.54
C ALA A 90 8.62 -16.87 -17.09
N TRP A 91 9.14 -18.04 -16.70
CA TRP A 91 10.54 -18.25 -16.38
C TRP A 91 11.45 -18.02 -17.59
N GLU A 92 11.09 -18.58 -18.75
CA GLU A 92 11.78 -18.32 -20.01
C GLU A 92 11.78 -16.83 -20.39
N ALA A 93 10.65 -16.15 -20.20
CA ALA A 93 10.54 -14.72 -20.45
C ALA A 93 11.40 -13.86 -19.50
N ALA A 94 11.69 -14.36 -18.31
CA ALA A 94 12.61 -13.75 -17.35
C ALA A 94 14.09 -14.08 -17.61
N GLY A 95 14.38 -14.91 -18.64
CA GLY A 95 15.72 -15.28 -19.06
C GLY A 95 16.25 -16.59 -18.48
N GLY A 96 15.44 -17.37 -17.76
CA GLY A 96 15.82 -18.68 -17.24
C GLY A 96 15.55 -19.84 -18.21
N ASP A 97 16.17 -21.00 -17.99
CA ASP A 97 15.86 -22.24 -18.72
C ASP A 97 14.75 -23.00 -18.00
N ALA A 98 13.59 -23.18 -18.66
CA ALA A 98 12.46 -23.93 -18.09
C ALA A 98 12.78 -25.42 -17.89
N THR A 99 13.69 -25.98 -18.68
CA THR A 99 14.12 -27.38 -18.53
C THR A 99 14.89 -27.56 -17.23
N GLU A 100 15.79 -26.62 -16.92
CA GLU A 100 16.54 -26.60 -15.67
C GLU A 100 15.61 -26.43 -14.47
N LEU A 101 14.66 -25.49 -14.54
CA LEU A 101 13.63 -25.30 -13.51
C LEU A 101 12.82 -26.57 -13.27
N ILE A 102 12.38 -27.25 -14.33
CA ILE A 102 11.57 -28.47 -14.21
C ILE A 102 12.42 -29.62 -13.66
N ASP A 103 13.62 -29.83 -14.17
CA ASP A 103 14.51 -30.92 -13.75
C ASP A 103 14.95 -30.78 -12.28
N GLU A 104 15.17 -29.54 -11.82
CA GLU A 104 15.54 -29.23 -10.43
C GLU A 104 14.38 -29.48 -9.45
N LEU A 105 13.14 -29.24 -9.90
CA LEU A 105 11.91 -29.40 -9.11
C LEU A 105 11.27 -30.80 -9.22
N ALA A 106 11.65 -31.60 -10.22
CA ALA A 106 10.99 -32.84 -10.62
C ALA A 106 11.21 -34.11 -9.74
N PRO A 107 12.25 -34.29 -8.91
CA PRO A 107 12.47 -35.60 -8.30
C PRO A 107 11.37 -35.99 -7.29
N GLY A 108 10.42 -36.83 -7.72
CA GLY A 108 9.47 -37.55 -6.86
C GLY A 108 8.22 -36.77 -6.41
N ARG A 109 7.87 -35.64 -7.04
CA ARG A 109 6.75 -34.79 -6.64
C ARG A 109 5.50 -34.98 -7.52
N ALA A 110 4.31 -34.76 -6.95
CA ALA A 110 3.08 -34.72 -7.73
C ALA A 110 2.99 -33.42 -8.54
N LEU A 111 2.25 -33.43 -9.66
CA LEU A 111 2.14 -32.30 -10.59
C LEU A 111 1.65 -31.00 -9.92
N ALA A 112 0.75 -31.12 -8.93
CA ALA A 112 0.26 -29.98 -8.16
C ALA A 112 1.34 -29.36 -7.26
N ASP A 113 2.17 -30.20 -6.64
CA ASP A 113 3.28 -29.74 -5.78
C ASP A 113 4.40 -29.08 -6.62
N LEU A 114 4.62 -29.60 -7.82
CA LEU A 114 5.60 -29.07 -8.77
C LEU A 114 5.15 -27.71 -9.33
N ALA A 115 3.86 -27.55 -9.65
CA ALA A 115 3.30 -26.26 -10.06
C ALA A 115 3.37 -25.21 -8.96
N LEU A 116 3.11 -25.60 -7.70
CA LEU A 116 3.18 -24.71 -6.55
C LEU A 116 4.61 -24.22 -6.29
N GLU A 117 5.58 -25.13 -6.24
CA GLU A 117 7.00 -24.82 -6.01
C GLU A 117 7.60 -23.98 -7.15
N ALA A 118 7.30 -24.32 -8.40
CA ALA A 118 7.72 -23.51 -9.55
C ALA A 118 7.14 -22.08 -9.48
N GLY A 119 5.91 -21.93 -8.98
CA GLY A 119 5.31 -20.62 -8.72
C GLY A 119 6.02 -19.84 -7.60
N TYR A 120 6.46 -20.52 -6.54
CA TYR A 120 7.27 -19.92 -5.48
C TYR A 120 8.63 -19.43 -5.99
N GLU A 121 9.36 -20.26 -6.74
CA GLU A 121 10.66 -19.89 -7.31
C GLU A 121 10.54 -18.75 -8.32
N LEU A 122 9.52 -18.78 -9.19
CA LEU A 122 9.24 -17.66 -10.09
C LEU A 122 8.95 -16.38 -9.30
N THR A 123 8.14 -16.45 -8.24
CA THR A 123 7.81 -15.29 -7.41
C THR A 123 9.04 -14.74 -6.69
N TRP A 124 9.89 -15.62 -6.17
CA TRP A 124 11.16 -15.24 -5.53
C TRP A 124 12.10 -14.59 -6.52
N HIS A 125 12.30 -15.19 -7.70
CA HIS A 125 13.14 -14.66 -8.76
C HIS A 125 12.62 -13.29 -9.26
N GLN A 126 11.32 -13.16 -9.49
CA GLN A 126 10.68 -11.89 -9.83
C GLN A 126 10.83 -10.85 -8.71
N ARG A 127 10.78 -11.25 -7.43
CA ARG A 127 10.99 -10.35 -6.29
C ARG A 127 12.44 -9.87 -6.22
N THR A 128 13.41 -10.75 -6.37
CA THR A 128 14.84 -10.39 -6.39
C THR A 128 15.13 -9.47 -7.56
N GLN A 129 14.61 -9.77 -8.76
CA GLN A 129 14.68 -8.86 -9.89
C GLN A 129 13.94 -7.55 -9.63
N ALA A 130 12.76 -7.53 -9.02
CA ALA A 130 12.01 -6.31 -8.72
C ALA A 130 12.68 -5.44 -7.67
N ILE A 131 13.43 -6.01 -6.72
CA ILE A 131 14.25 -5.26 -5.75
C ILE A 131 15.48 -4.67 -6.43
N GLN A 132 16.17 -5.47 -7.26
CA GLN A 132 17.36 -5.03 -7.99
C GLN A 132 17.02 -4.01 -9.09
N ASN A 133 15.85 -4.15 -9.71
CA ASN A 133 15.32 -3.29 -10.77
C ASN A 133 14.21 -2.37 -10.26
N ALA A 134 14.12 -2.14 -8.94
CA ALA A 134 13.04 -1.35 -8.34
C ALA A 134 12.94 -0.03 -9.09
N ALA A 135 11.81 0.16 -9.76
CA ALA A 135 11.64 1.28 -10.66
C ALA A 135 11.84 2.57 -9.86
N HIS A 136 12.85 3.35 -10.23
CA HIS A 136 12.91 4.74 -9.84
C HIS A 136 11.52 5.34 -10.12
N PRO A 137 10.89 6.01 -9.14
CA PRO A 137 9.48 6.36 -9.23
C PRO A 137 9.20 7.40 -10.35
N LEU A 138 10.26 7.96 -10.93
CA LEU A 138 10.23 8.65 -12.22
C LEU A 138 10.50 7.67 -13.37
N PRO A 139 9.50 7.40 -14.24
CA PRO A 139 9.60 6.37 -15.29
C PRO A 139 10.77 6.56 -16.26
N TRP A 140 11.19 7.79 -16.51
CA TRP A 140 12.30 8.12 -17.41
C TRP A 140 13.68 7.92 -16.76
N ALA A 141 13.76 7.96 -15.43
CA ALA A 141 15.00 7.70 -14.71
C ALA A 141 15.27 6.20 -14.56
N SER A 142 14.21 5.38 -14.54
CA SER A 142 14.30 3.91 -14.48
C SER A 142 14.41 3.21 -15.83
N ALA A 143 13.93 3.85 -16.91
CA ALA A 143 13.86 3.23 -18.24
C ALA A 143 15.21 2.74 -18.81
N PRO A 144 16.35 3.42 -18.57
CA PRO A 144 17.64 2.92 -19.05
C PRO A 144 18.07 1.62 -18.35
N ASN A 145 17.80 1.48 -17.05
CA ASN A 145 18.26 0.37 -16.23
C ASN A 145 17.51 -0.94 -16.56
N SER A 146 16.22 -0.87 -16.90
CA SER A 146 15.44 -2.06 -17.23
C SER A 146 15.83 -2.72 -18.55
N ILE A 147 16.44 -1.97 -19.46
CA ILE A 147 16.90 -2.46 -20.78
C ILE A 147 18.38 -2.89 -20.71
N HIS A 148 19.11 -2.40 -19.71
CA HIS A 148 20.54 -2.63 -19.54
C HIS A 148 20.92 -4.10 -19.39
N HIS A 149 20.15 -4.88 -18.63
CA HIS A 149 20.50 -6.27 -18.32
C HIS A 149 20.11 -7.28 -19.41
N SER A 150 19.53 -6.82 -20.52
CA SER A 150 19.18 -7.72 -21.62
C SER A 150 20.42 -8.03 -22.48
N GLU A 151 20.81 -9.30 -22.53
CA GLU A 151 21.86 -9.77 -23.43
C GLU A 151 21.50 -9.55 -24.92
N ALA A 152 20.22 -9.45 -25.23
CA ALA A 152 19.70 -9.18 -26.58
C ALA A 152 19.97 -7.74 -27.07
N VAL A 153 20.36 -6.83 -26.19
CA VAL A 153 20.66 -5.43 -26.52
C VAL A 153 22.14 -5.31 -26.93
N PRO A 154 22.48 -4.66 -28.07
CA PRO A 154 23.88 -4.44 -28.45
C PRO A 154 24.67 -3.71 -27.35
N VAL A 155 25.95 -4.09 -27.17
CA VAL A 155 26.81 -3.54 -26.09
C VAL A 155 26.96 -2.02 -26.19
N GLU A 156 26.98 -1.46 -27.39
CA GLU A 156 27.05 -0.01 -27.61
C GLU A 156 25.79 0.69 -27.09
N LEU A 157 24.62 0.08 -27.27
CA LEU A 157 23.36 0.62 -26.77
C LEU A 157 23.26 0.49 -25.25
N ARG A 158 23.73 -0.62 -24.65
CA ARG A 158 23.85 -0.74 -23.18
C ARG A 158 24.75 0.34 -22.60
N ASN A 159 25.94 0.53 -23.17
CA ASN A 159 26.86 1.58 -22.75
C ASN A 159 26.21 2.97 -22.86
N TYR A 160 25.51 3.26 -23.97
CA TYR A 160 24.80 4.53 -24.10
C TYR A 160 23.73 4.72 -23.02
N LEU A 161 22.93 3.68 -22.73
CA LEU A 161 21.91 3.71 -21.68
C LEU A 161 22.53 3.93 -20.29
N ASP A 162 23.69 3.34 -19.99
CA ASP A 162 24.44 3.59 -18.76
C ASP A 162 24.87 5.04 -18.60
N HIS A 163 25.40 5.62 -19.69
CA HIS A 163 25.81 7.02 -19.68
C HIS A 163 24.60 7.94 -19.47
N VAL A 164 23.46 7.62 -20.08
CA VAL A 164 22.20 8.36 -19.88
C VAL A 164 21.70 8.21 -18.44
N ALA A 165 21.68 6.99 -17.89
CA ALA A 165 21.29 6.73 -16.49
C ALA A 165 22.16 7.53 -15.51
N THR A 166 23.47 7.50 -15.71
CA THR A 166 24.46 8.25 -14.91
C THR A 166 24.23 9.76 -14.99
N ALA A 167 23.99 10.29 -16.20
CA ALA A 167 23.72 11.71 -16.40
C ALA A 167 22.40 12.15 -15.74
N ILE A 168 21.37 11.30 -15.80
CA ILE A 168 20.09 11.52 -15.11
C ILE A 168 20.29 11.56 -13.60
N ALA A 169 20.95 10.55 -13.02
CA ALA A 169 21.23 10.49 -11.59
C ALA A 169 22.01 11.73 -11.12
N ALA A 170 23.08 12.09 -11.83
CA ALA A 170 23.87 13.28 -11.52
C ALA A 170 23.05 14.58 -11.59
N ARG A 171 22.10 14.69 -12.55
CA ARG A 171 21.20 15.85 -12.63
C ARG A 171 20.23 15.90 -11.45
N VAL A 172 19.65 14.76 -11.06
CA VAL A 172 18.76 14.67 -9.90
C VAL A 172 19.50 15.04 -8.61
N ASP A 173 20.73 14.57 -8.43
CA ASP A 173 21.57 14.92 -7.28
C ASP A 173 21.87 16.42 -7.24
N GLN A 174 22.26 17.02 -8.36
CA GLN A 174 22.49 18.47 -8.45
C GLN A 174 21.24 19.29 -8.12
N LEU A 175 20.07 18.87 -8.60
CA LEU A 175 18.79 19.52 -8.33
C LEU A 175 18.43 19.40 -6.84
N SER A 176 18.67 18.24 -6.23
CA SER A 176 18.46 17.99 -4.81
C SER A 176 19.40 18.83 -3.94
N ASP A 177 20.70 18.86 -4.26
CA ASP A 177 21.69 19.66 -3.54
C ASP A 177 21.37 21.15 -3.61
N HIS A 178 20.97 21.64 -4.80
CA HIS A 178 20.53 23.01 -4.96
C HIS A 178 19.28 23.33 -4.13
N ALA A 179 18.26 22.47 -4.17
CA ALA A 179 17.01 22.68 -3.43
C ALA A 179 17.21 22.59 -1.89
N THR A 180 18.06 21.68 -1.42
CA THR A 180 18.37 21.53 0.01
C THR A 180 19.25 22.66 0.54
N THR A 181 20.16 23.21 -0.29
CA THR A 181 21.05 24.31 0.09
C THR A 181 20.36 25.67 0.03
N GLU A 182 19.74 25.99 -1.12
CA GLU A 182 19.14 27.32 -1.35
C GLU A 182 17.75 27.46 -0.72
N ARG A 183 17.09 26.34 -0.38
CA ARG A 183 15.76 26.27 0.26
C ARG A 183 14.75 27.22 -0.41
N PRO A 184 14.49 27.08 -1.73
CA PRO A 184 13.48 27.88 -2.43
C PRO A 184 12.10 27.70 -1.77
N ALA A 185 11.20 28.67 -1.91
CA ALA A 185 9.95 28.73 -1.15
C ALA A 185 9.09 27.45 -1.31
N TRP A 186 9.09 26.80 -2.48
CA TRP A 186 8.40 25.53 -2.68
C TRP A 186 8.86 24.41 -1.73
N THR A 187 10.12 24.42 -1.26
CA THR A 187 10.64 23.41 -0.32
C THR A 187 10.06 23.52 1.09
N GLN A 188 9.42 24.65 1.43
CA GLN A 188 8.78 24.83 2.74
C GLN A 188 7.63 23.82 2.97
N ALA A 189 7.03 23.30 1.90
CA ALA A 189 6.00 22.27 1.99
C ALA A 189 6.49 20.95 2.60
N PHE A 190 7.80 20.71 2.60
CA PHE A 190 8.46 19.51 3.09
C PHE A 190 8.95 19.65 4.54
N GLY A 191 8.71 20.81 5.17
CA GLY A 191 9.12 21.08 6.54
C GLY A 191 10.61 21.44 6.70
N GLU A 192 11.06 21.40 7.95
CA GLU A 192 12.47 21.62 8.32
C GLU A 192 13.32 20.38 8.04
N SER A 193 14.62 20.59 7.80
CA SER A 193 15.57 19.50 7.63
C SER A 193 15.60 18.64 8.90
N PRO A 194 15.28 17.34 8.81
CA PRO A 194 15.38 16.43 9.96
C PRO A 194 16.82 16.29 10.45
N SER A 195 17.00 16.04 11.75
CA SER A 195 18.31 15.74 12.35
C SER A 195 18.61 14.24 12.43
N ASP A 196 17.58 13.39 12.34
CA ASP A 196 17.72 11.95 12.25
C ASP A 196 18.13 11.54 10.83
N GLU A 197 19.15 10.69 10.70
CA GLU A 197 19.74 10.29 9.41
C GLU A 197 18.72 9.59 8.50
N THR A 198 17.94 8.65 9.02
CA THR A 198 16.95 7.91 8.22
C THR A 198 15.82 8.81 7.71
N THR A 199 15.37 9.73 8.55
CA THR A 199 14.33 10.70 8.20
C THR A 199 14.86 11.78 7.26
N TYR A 200 16.13 12.18 7.43
CA TYR A 200 16.82 13.09 6.51
C TYR A 200 16.93 12.49 5.10
N ASP A 201 17.28 11.20 4.98
CA ASP A 201 17.37 10.52 3.68
C ASP A 201 16.01 10.48 2.96
N ARG A 202 14.93 10.22 3.70
CA ARG A 202 13.56 10.28 3.15
C ARG A 202 13.19 11.68 2.70
N TRP A 203 13.43 12.66 3.56
CA TRP A 203 13.16 14.06 3.27
C TRP A 203 13.92 14.54 2.04
N ARG A 204 15.23 14.22 1.94
CA ARG A 204 16.08 14.54 0.80
C ARG A 204 15.60 13.82 -0.47
N SER A 205 15.20 12.56 -0.37
CA SER A 205 14.65 11.79 -1.49
C SER A 205 13.36 12.41 -2.04
N ALA A 206 12.46 12.86 -1.15
CA ALA A 206 11.23 13.55 -1.53
C ALA A 206 11.52 14.89 -2.23
N ILE A 207 12.49 15.67 -1.75
CA ILE A 207 12.96 16.90 -2.40
C ILE A 207 13.56 16.59 -3.77
N ALA A 208 14.41 15.56 -3.88
CA ALA A 208 15.03 15.16 -5.13
C ALA A 208 14.00 14.81 -6.21
N LEU A 209 12.99 14.00 -5.86
CA LEU A 209 11.90 13.63 -6.77
C LEU A 209 11.07 14.83 -7.19
N THR A 210 10.81 15.75 -6.27
CA THR A 210 10.07 16.98 -6.55
C THR A 210 10.85 17.90 -7.47
N ALA A 211 12.14 18.12 -7.19
CA ALA A 211 13.00 18.96 -8.01
C ALA A 211 13.16 18.39 -9.42
N ALA A 212 13.33 17.07 -9.53
CA ALA A 212 13.39 16.36 -10.82
C ALA A 212 12.06 16.46 -11.60
N HIS A 213 10.91 16.32 -10.91
CA HIS A 213 9.61 16.54 -11.55
C HIS A 213 9.47 17.98 -12.06
N ARG A 214 9.79 18.97 -11.22
CA ARG A 214 9.72 20.38 -11.59
C ARG A 214 10.63 20.71 -12.76
N ASP A 215 11.85 20.18 -12.81
CA ASP A 215 12.78 20.33 -13.94
C ASP A 215 12.20 19.69 -15.22
N GLN A 216 11.66 18.48 -15.11
CA GLN A 216 11.08 17.74 -16.25
C GLN A 216 9.93 18.50 -16.92
N ILE A 217 9.00 19.07 -16.13
CA ILE A 217 7.83 19.80 -16.65
C ILE A 217 8.02 21.33 -16.64
N ARG A 218 9.23 21.81 -16.35
CA ARG A 218 9.63 23.23 -16.33
C ARG A 218 8.77 24.11 -15.41
N VAL A 219 8.56 23.69 -14.16
CA VAL A 219 7.90 24.52 -13.15
C VAL A 219 8.87 25.59 -12.65
N GLU A 220 8.66 26.81 -13.10
CA GLU A 220 9.44 27.98 -12.68
C GLU A 220 8.87 28.67 -11.42
N ALA A 221 7.59 28.44 -11.11
CA ALA A 221 6.91 29.09 -9.99
C ALA A 221 7.44 28.60 -8.63
N ASP A 222 7.97 29.51 -7.82
CA ASP A 222 8.45 29.24 -6.46
C ASP A 222 7.34 29.47 -5.42
N ASP A 223 6.35 28.58 -5.39
CA ASP A 223 5.18 28.69 -4.50
C ASP A 223 5.14 27.54 -3.48
N PRO A 224 5.16 27.83 -2.16
CA PRO A 224 5.04 26.82 -1.09
C PRO A 224 3.69 26.06 -1.11
N ASN A 225 2.64 26.64 -1.69
CA ASN A 225 1.34 25.99 -1.78
C ASN A 225 1.19 25.08 -3.00
N HIS A 226 2.09 25.22 -3.99
CA HIS A 226 2.09 24.42 -5.21
C HIS A 226 3.49 23.87 -5.50
N PRO A 227 4.06 23.04 -4.59
CA PRO A 227 5.46 22.65 -4.71
C PRO A 227 5.74 21.79 -5.94
N PHE A 228 4.75 21.08 -6.47
CA PHE A 228 4.87 20.29 -7.70
C PHE A 228 4.48 21.08 -8.97
N GLY A 229 4.05 22.34 -8.83
CA GLY A 229 3.45 23.11 -9.92
C GLY A 229 1.99 22.72 -10.21
N PRO A 230 1.46 23.10 -11.39
CA PRO A 230 0.07 22.83 -11.75
C PRO A 230 -0.16 21.32 -11.92
N TYR A 231 -1.27 20.82 -11.38
CA TYR A 231 -1.62 19.42 -11.47
C TYR A 231 -1.87 18.97 -12.92
N PRO A 232 -1.12 17.98 -13.44
CA PRO A 232 -1.39 17.39 -14.74
C PRO A 232 -2.52 16.36 -14.66
N GLU A 233 -3.56 16.54 -15.49
CA GLU A 233 -4.69 15.61 -15.62
C GLU A 233 -4.23 14.16 -15.86
N THR A 234 -5.02 13.20 -15.38
CA THR A 234 -4.77 11.77 -15.58
C THR A 234 -4.60 11.45 -17.07
N GLY A 235 -3.56 10.67 -17.39
CA GLY A 235 -3.21 10.30 -18.76
C GLY A 235 -2.36 11.33 -19.52
N ARG A 236 -2.09 12.51 -18.95
CA ARG A 236 -1.12 13.47 -19.50
C ARG A 236 0.30 13.12 -19.11
N ALA A 237 1.25 13.57 -19.93
CA ALA A 237 2.66 13.54 -19.57
C ALA A 237 2.87 14.33 -18.26
N GLY A 238 3.66 13.79 -17.34
CA GLY A 238 3.90 14.39 -16.03
C GLY A 238 3.00 13.89 -14.90
N HIS A 239 1.86 13.26 -15.19
CA HIS A 239 0.94 12.75 -14.15
C HIS A 239 1.59 11.74 -13.21
N ARG A 240 2.32 10.75 -13.76
CA ARG A 240 3.02 9.75 -12.93
C ARG A 240 4.13 10.38 -12.09
N SER A 241 4.92 11.29 -12.67
CA SER A 241 6.00 11.97 -11.93
C SER A 241 5.47 12.92 -10.86
N TYR A 242 4.32 13.55 -11.09
CA TYR A 242 3.63 14.37 -10.10
C TYR A 242 3.27 13.52 -8.88
N TRP A 243 2.60 12.38 -9.10
CA TRP A 243 2.20 11.50 -8.01
C TRP A 243 3.36 10.78 -7.33
N ALA A 244 4.43 10.47 -8.05
CA ALA A 244 5.68 10.01 -7.46
C ALA A 244 6.25 11.02 -6.46
N ALA A 245 6.35 12.29 -6.87
CA ALA A 245 6.83 13.36 -6.00
C ALA A 245 5.89 13.63 -4.81
N ALA A 246 4.58 13.69 -5.05
CA ALA A 246 3.57 13.88 -4.01
C ALA A 246 3.55 12.73 -3.00
N SER A 247 3.65 11.48 -3.45
CA SER A 247 3.67 10.31 -2.55
C SER A 247 4.93 10.30 -1.70
N ALA A 248 6.09 10.63 -2.29
CA ALA A 248 7.34 10.74 -1.53
C ALA A 248 7.27 11.86 -0.47
N ALA A 249 6.65 13.01 -0.79
CA ALA A 249 6.44 14.09 0.16
C ALA A 249 5.54 13.68 1.33
N LEU A 250 4.45 12.95 1.05
CA LEU A 250 3.53 12.44 2.07
C LEU A 250 4.15 11.34 2.95
N ALA A 251 5.19 10.65 2.46
CA ALA A 251 5.83 9.55 3.17
C ALA A 251 6.97 9.99 4.12
N ILE A 252 7.34 11.27 4.16
CA ILE A 252 8.48 11.77 4.99
C ILE A 252 8.28 11.42 6.47
N ASP A 253 7.07 11.67 6.98
CA ASP A 253 6.70 11.48 8.38
C ASP A 253 6.13 10.09 8.68
N VAL A 254 6.09 9.19 7.69
CA VAL A 254 5.55 7.84 7.87
C VAL A 254 6.71 6.85 7.99
N PRO A 255 7.15 6.52 9.22
CA PRO A 255 8.36 5.74 9.45
C PRO A 255 8.37 4.36 8.77
N ASP A 256 7.18 3.78 8.51
CA ASP A 256 6.99 2.43 7.96
C ASP A 256 6.55 2.38 6.48
N ALA A 257 6.28 3.51 5.81
CA ALA A 257 5.70 3.51 4.46
C ALA A 257 6.65 2.99 3.36
N LEU A 258 7.97 2.96 3.60
CA LEU A 258 8.98 2.61 2.60
C LEU A 258 9.49 1.17 2.68
N ASN A 259 8.93 0.34 3.54
CA ASN A 259 9.03 -1.11 3.39
C ASN A 259 7.75 -1.60 2.71
N PRO A 260 7.57 -1.40 1.38
CA PRO A 260 6.50 -2.10 0.70
C PRO A 260 6.70 -3.58 1.03
N ARG A 261 5.67 -4.22 1.56
CA ARG A 261 5.71 -5.65 1.80
C ARG A 261 5.85 -6.31 0.43
N THR A 262 7.08 -6.64 0.06
CA THR A 262 7.44 -7.03 -1.31
C THR A 262 7.09 -8.48 -1.65
N GLY A 263 6.22 -9.12 -0.85
CA GLY A 263 5.58 -10.37 -1.24
C GLY A 263 4.54 -10.07 -2.32
N LEU A 264 4.55 -10.84 -3.43
CA LEU A 264 3.54 -10.73 -4.47
C LEU A 264 2.12 -10.82 -3.87
N ALA A 265 1.92 -11.74 -2.92
CA ALA A 265 0.67 -11.87 -2.15
C ALA A 265 0.32 -10.60 -1.34
N ASP A 266 1.29 -10.01 -0.63
CA ASP A 266 1.07 -8.78 0.15
C ASP A 266 0.72 -7.59 -0.76
N SER A 267 1.35 -7.50 -1.94
CA SER A 267 1.04 -6.46 -2.92
C SER A 267 -0.35 -6.63 -3.53
N VAL A 268 -0.81 -7.87 -3.72
CA VAL A 268 -2.16 -8.17 -4.21
C VAL A 268 -3.20 -7.83 -3.17
N ASP A 269 -3.00 -8.26 -1.92
CA ASP A 269 -3.92 -7.99 -0.82
C ASP A 269 -3.99 -6.49 -0.50
N GLN A 270 -2.87 -5.76 -0.60
CA GLN A 270 -2.82 -4.31 -0.43
C GLN A 270 -3.58 -3.59 -1.56
N HIS A 271 -3.32 -3.91 -2.82
CA HIS A 271 -4.06 -3.29 -3.92
C HIS A 271 -5.56 -3.65 -3.90
N LEU A 272 -5.91 -4.85 -3.44
CA LEU A 272 -7.27 -5.31 -3.21
C LEU A 272 -7.96 -4.47 -2.13
N ALA A 273 -7.29 -4.27 -0.99
CA ALA A 273 -7.74 -3.39 0.08
C ALA A 273 -8.04 -1.98 -0.46
N GLN A 274 -7.10 -1.41 -1.20
CA GLN A 274 -7.21 -0.07 -1.76
C GLN A 274 -8.37 0.06 -2.76
N ALA A 275 -8.57 -0.94 -3.63
CA ALA A 275 -9.69 -0.96 -4.56
C ALA A 275 -11.05 -1.02 -3.85
N ILE A 276 -11.19 -1.86 -2.82
CA ILE A 276 -12.41 -1.97 -2.00
C ILE A 276 -12.66 -0.65 -1.25
N ALA A 277 -11.64 -0.09 -0.62
CA ALA A 277 -11.73 1.19 0.08
C ALA A 277 -12.20 2.32 -0.85
N LEU A 278 -11.65 2.37 -2.06
CA LEU A 278 -12.02 3.35 -3.06
C LEU A 278 -13.48 3.22 -3.48
N ASP A 279 -13.96 1.99 -3.71
CA ASP A 279 -15.36 1.74 -4.09
C ASP A 279 -16.32 2.11 -2.96
N ILE A 280 -15.98 1.77 -1.70
CA ILE A 280 -16.76 2.16 -0.52
C ILE A 280 -16.81 3.68 -0.42
N TYR A 281 -15.66 4.34 -0.47
CA TYR A 281 -15.55 5.79 -0.37
C TYR A 281 -16.34 6.51 -1.47
N LYS A 282 -16.25 6.08 -2.72
CA LYS A 282 -16.99 6.67 -3.85
C LYS A 282 -18.50 6.57 -3.69
N ALA A 283 -18.98 5.52 -3.03
CA ALA A 283 -20.40 5.30 -2.82
C ALA A 283 -20.96 5.99 -1.57
N LEU A 284 -20.11 6.60 -0.73
CA LEU A 284 -20.57 7.39 0.41
C LEU A 284 -21.34 8.63 -0.08
N PRO A 285 -22.36 9.07 0.69
CA PRO A 285 -22.95 10.39 0.47
C PRO A 285 -21.89 11.49 0.70
N ALA A 286 -22.15 12.69 0.18
CA ALA A 286 -21.21 13.82 0.29
C ALA A 286 -20.72 14.06 1.73
N SER A 287 -21.63 14.06 2.71
CA SER A 287 -21.28 14.20 4.13
C SER A 287 -20.38 13.10 4.68
N GLY A 288 -20.55 11.85 4.21
CA GLY A 288 -19.68 10.74 4.58
C GLY A 288 -18.29 10.87 3.98
N ARG A 289 -18.20 11.36 2.74
CA ARG A 289 -16.90 11.65 2.10
C ARG A 289 -16.18 12.80 2.78
N GLU A 290 -16.88 13.86 3.13
CA GLU A 290 -16.33 14.99 3.90
C GLU A 290 -15.74 14.55 5.23
N ALA A 291 -16.45 13.69 5.99
CA ALA A 291 -15.94 13.16 7.26
C ALA A 291 -14.67 12.30 7.09
N VAL A 292 -14.61 11.45 6.05
CA VAL A 292 -13.41 10.66 5.73
C VAL A 292 -12.26 11.56 5.28
N GLN A 293 -12.55 12.60 4.49
CA GLN A 293 -11.57 13.59 4.04
C GLN A 293 -10.99 14.39 5.22
N GLU A 294 -11.80 14.74 6.21
CA GLU A 294 -11.34 15.40 7.43
C GLU A 294 -10.38 14.49 8.22
N THR A 295 -10.72 13.21 8.39
CA THR A 295 -9.81 12.23 9.03
C THR A 295 -8.50 12.07 8.24
N LEU A 296 -8.57 12.03 6.90
CA LEU A 296 -7.38 12.00 6.04
C LEU A 296 -6.51 13.24 6.22
N ALA A 297 -7.12 14.42 6.22
CA ALA A 297 -6.42 15.69 6.43
C ALA A 297 -5.76 15.76 7.81
N ASN A 298 -6.40 15.22 8.84
CA ASN A 298 -5.83 15.15 10.20
C ASN A 298 -4.64 14.19 10.28
N ARG A 299 -4.68 13.06 9.56
CA ARG A 299 -3.60 12.04 9.55
C ARG A 299 -2.40 12.44 8.71
N LEU A 300 -2.65 12.90 7.49
CA LEU A 300 -1.61 13.31 6.52
C LEU A 300 -1.14 14.75 6.75
N GLY A 301 -1.76 15.45 7.69
CA GLY A 301 -1.47 16.82 8.05
C GLY A 301 -1.83 17.85 6.98
N PRO A 302 -1.44 19.13 7.19
CA PRO A 302 -1.75 20.24 6.27
C PRO A 302 -1.20 20.04 4.86
N ALA A 303 -0.20 19.17 4.71
CA ALA A 303 0.44 18.86 3.44
C ALA A 303 -0.54 18.18 2.47
N TRP A 304 -1.47 17.35 2.96
CA TRP A 304 -2.52 16.71 2.16
C TRP A 304 -3.32 17.69 1.31
N MET A 305 -3.77 18.79 1.92
CA MET A 305 -4.58 19.81 1.26
C MET A 305 -3.82 20.55 0.16
N ARG A 306 -2.47 20.54 0.19
CA ARG A 306 -1.62 21.14 -0.83
C ARG A 306 -1.37 20.21 -2.02
N PHE A 307 -1.57 18.90 -1.85
CA PHE A 307 -1.12 17.88 -2.81
C PHE A 307 -2.27 17.15 -3.52
N ALA A 308 -3.49 17.27 -3.02
CA ALA A 308 -4.66 16.59 -3.57
C ALA A 308 -5.73 17.60 -4.03
N PRO A 309 -5.53 18.32 -5.16
CA PRO A 309 -6.57 19.19 -5.71
C PRO A 309 -7.83 18.39 -6.10
N ASP A 310 -7.66 17.11 -6.39
CA ASP A 310 -8.74 16.13 -6.56
C ASP A 310 -8.52 14.97 -5.59
N THR A 311 -9.30 14.96 -4.50
CA THR A 311 -9.23 13.91 -3.48
C THR A 311 -9.51 12.53 -4.06
N GLU A 312 -10.41 12.40 -5.04
CA GLU A 312 -10.76 11.09 -5.63
C GLU A 312 -9.61 10.49 -6.43
N ILE A 313 -8.79 11.32 -7.07
CA ILE A 313 -7.56 10.87 -7.73
C ILE A 313 -6.49 10.58 -6.68
N ALA A 314 -6.35 11.44 -5.69
CA ALA A 314 -5.29 11.32 -4.69
C ALA A 314 -5.37 10.00 -3.92
N ILE A 315 -6.57 9.59 -3.51
CA ILE A 315 -6.81 8.33 -2.80
C ILE A 315 -6.53 7.07 -3.63
N THR A 316 -6.24 7.19 -4.93
CA THR A 316 -5.79 6.04 -5.75
C THR A 316 -4.28 5.78 -5.65
N GLN A 317 -3.54 6.67 -5.01
CA GLN A 317 -2.09 6.53 -4.83
C GLN A 317 -1.78 5.81 -3.51
N SER A 318 -0.66 5.10 -3.44
CA SER A 318 -0.34 4.16 -2.35
C SER A 318 -0.48 4.76 -0.95
N VAL A 319 0.18 5.89 -0.68
CA VAL A 319 0.21 6.52 0.65
C VAL A 319 -1.18 7.07 1.06
N PRO A 320 -1.90 7.83 0.21
CA PRO A 320 -3.27 8.22 0.51
C PRO A 320 -4.23 7.03 0.63
N ALA A 321 -4.04 5.96 -0.14
CA ALA A 321 -4.93 4.81 -0.13
C ALA A 321 -4.82 4.00 1.16
N GLU A 322 -3.62 3.87 1.73
CA GLU A 322 -3.41 3.29 3.08
C GLU A 322 -4.10 4.11 4.17
N ASN A 323 -3.95 5.43 4.10
CA ASN A 323 -4.62 6.33 5.05
C ASN A 323 -6.14 6.33 4.86
N LEU A 324 -6.64 6.13 3.64
CA LEU A 324 -8.06 5.99 3.34
C LEU A 324 -8.62 4.73 4.02
N LEU A 325 -7.91 3.60 3.93
CA LEU A 325 -8.31 2.39 4.61
C LEU A 325 -8.43 2.59 6.12
N ALA A 326 -7.44 3.24 6.73
CA ALA A 326 -7.46 3.54 8.16
C ALA A 326 -8.61 4.49 8.53
N ALA A 327 -8.88 5.51 7.72
CA ALA A 327 -9.99 6.44 7.94
C ALA A 327 -11.36 5.74 7.80
N LEU A 328 -11.55 4.88 6.79
CA LEU A 328 -12.77 4.10 6.62
C LEU A 328 -13.00 3.13 7.79
N ALA A 329 -11.94 2.51 8.31
CA ALA A 329 -12.03 1.66 9.50
C ALA A 329 -12.43 2.46 10.75
N GLU A 330 -11.87 3.66 10.95
CA GLU A 330 -12.22 4.57 12.06
C GLU A 330 -13.70 4.98 12.04
N HIS A 331 -14.25 5.23 10.85
CA HIS A 331 -15.67 5.51 10.64
C HIS A 331 -16.56 4.27 10.63
N ARG A 332 -16.00 3.08 10.94
CA ARG A 332 -16.69 1.76 10.92
C ARG A 332 -17.33 1.42 9.56
N LEU A 333 -16.76 1.95 8.49
CA LEU A 333 -17.16 1.70 7.09
C LEU A 333 -16.47 0.47 6.51
N LEU A 334 -15.41 -0.01 7.16
CA LEU A 334 -14.76 -1.30 6.96
C LEU A 334 -14.89 -2.12 8.25
N SER A 335 -15.25 -3.41 8.14
CA SER A 335 -15.35 -4.26 9.32
C SER A 335 -13.96 -4.50 9.94
N PRO A 336 -13.85 -4.69 11.26
CA PRO A 336 -12.59 -5.02 11.92
C PRO A 336 -11.97 -6.32 11.39
N GLU A 337 -12.80 -7.29 11.02
CA GLU A 337 -12.37 -8.56 10.43
C GLU A 337 -11.79 -8.35 9.02
N MET A 338 -12.39 -7.48 8.20
CA MET A 338 -11.84 -7.10 6.90
C MET A 338 -10.56 -6.28 7.08
N ALA A 339 -10.53 -5.33 8.02
CA ALA A 339 -9.32 -4.59 8.35
C ALA A 339 -8.19 -5.53 8.83
N ALA A 340 -8.49 -6.55 9.63
CA ALA A 340 -7.54 -7.56 10.10
C ALA A 340 -7.11 -8.54 8.99
N ALA A 341 -8.04 -8.98 8.14
CA ALA A 341 -7.75 -9.83 6.97
C ALA A 341 -6.92 -9.07 5.90
N LEU A 342 -7.10 -7.76 5.82
CA LEU A 342 -6.26 -6.83 5.04
C LEU A 342 -5.00 -6.39 5.81
N GLN A 343 -4.73 -6.96 7.00
CA GLN A 343 -3.59 -6.70 7.88
C GLN A 343 -3.38 -5.22 8.29
N ILE A 344 -4.47 -4.45 8.38
CA ILE A 344 -4.49 -3.02 8.72
C ILE A 344 -4.39 -2.78 10.23
N THR A 345 -4.40 -3.83 11.05
CA THR A 345 -4.25 -3.69 12.51
C THR A 345 -3.40 -4.79 13.13
N THR A 346 -2.14 -4.46 13.42
CA THR A 346 -1.47 -4.86 14.68
C THR A 346 -0.38 -3.80 14.95
N PRO A 347 -0.46 -2.98 16.03
CA PRO A 347 -0.64 -3.40 17.43
C PRO A 347 -1.53 -2.46 18.28
N TYR A 348 -2.78 -2.19 17.88
CA TYR A 348 -3.70 -1.32 18.68
C TYR A 348 -4.82 -2.05 19.44
N LEU A 349 -4.82 -3.38 19.48
CA LEU A 349 -5.78 -4.19 20.27
C LEU A 349 -5.17 -4.84 21.52
N GLY A 350 -3.88 -4.60 21.80
CA GLY A 350 -3.22 -5.10 23.01
C GLY A 350 -3.30 -4.10 24.15
N SER A 351 -4.48 -3.87 24.73
CA SER A 351 -4.69 -3.35 26.11
C SER A 351 -6.17 -3.09 26.37
N GLN A 352 -6.98 -4.14 26.48
CA GLN A 352 -8.04 -4.10 27.48
C GLN A 352 -8.25 -5.51 28.03
N GLU A 353 -7.88 -5.63 29.30
CA GLU A 353 -7.93 -6.82 30.12
C GLU A 353 -9.27 -7.54 30.01
N LEU A 354 -9.21 -8.80 29.61
CA LEU A 354 -10.03 -9.84 30.24
C LEU A 354 -9.71 -9.82 31.74
N GLN A 355 -10.61 -9.24 32.56
CA GLN A 355 -10.72 -9.66 33.95
C GLN A 355 -11.61 -10.91 34.00
N PRO A 356 -11.10 -12.06 34.45
CA PRO A 356 -11.93 -13.18 34.86
C PRO A 356 -12.30 -13.03 36.35
N ASN A 357 -13.61 -13.14 36.62
CA ASN A 357 -14.25 -13.54 37.89
C ASN A 357 -14.06 -12.70 39.15
N GLU A 358 -15.18 -12.36 39.81
CA GLU A 358 -15.64 -12.98 41.07
C GLU A 358 -16.95 -12.28 41.53
N VAL A 359 -18.10 -12.96 41.45
CA VAL A 359 -18.75 -13.63 42.59
C VAL A 359 -18.83 -12.74 43.83
N GLY A 360 -19.92 -11.99 43.94
CA GLY A 360 -20.32 -11.36 45.20
C GLY A 360 -20.93 -12.39 46.15
N GLN A 361 -20.17 -12.79 47.17
CA GLN A 361 -20.72 -13.21 48.47
C GLN A 361 -19.88 -12.59 49.60
N GLU A 362 -20.53 -11.64 50.28
CA GLU A 362 -20.51 -11.36 51.72
C GLU A 362 -19.19 -11.52 52.52
N SER A 363 -18.67 -10.37 52.95
CA SER A 363 -17.96 -10.13 54.22
C SER A 363 -18.74 -10.71 55.44
N PRO A 364 -18.13 -11.03 56.61
CA PRO A 364 -17.36 -10.05 57.38
C PRO A 364 -16.26 -10.55 58.37
N SER A 365 -15.61 -9.54 58.97
CA SER A 365 -14.78 -9.56 60.18
C SER A 365 -13.28 -9.73 59.93
N ALA A 366 -12.37 -9.10 60.66
CA ALA A 366 -12.35 -7.98 61.61
C ALA A 366 -10.86 -7.84 62.01
N ILE A 367 -10.52 -6.75 62.70
CA ILE A 367 -9.30 -6.56 63.51
C ILE A 367 -8.04 -6.20 62.71
N ALA A 368 -7.16 -5.30 63.12
CA ALA A 368 -7.13 -4.05 63.90
C ALA A 368 -5.63 -3.68 63.96
N ALA A 369 -5.33 -2.39 64.10
CA ALA A 369 -4.07 -1.85 64.66
C ALA A 369 -2.79 -2.04 63.80
N ALA A 370 -1.83 -1.10 63.71
CA ALA A 370 -1.61 0.20 64.33
C ALA A 370 -0.49 0.94 63.55
N HIS A 371 -0.69 2.25 63.33
CA HIS A 371 0.25 3.38 63.54
C HIS A 371 1.70 3.40 62.96
N PRO A 372 2.33 4.61 62.85
CA PRO A 372 3.05 5.08 61.66
C PRO A 372 4.52 5.47 62.01
N PRO A 373 5.03 6.65 61.61
CA PRO A 373 5.57 7.08 60.30
C PRO A 373 7.10 7.26 60.36
N MET A 374 7.77 7.44 59.22
CA MET A 374 8.97 8.30 59.20
C MET A 374 9.04 9.15 57.94
N SER A 375 9.00 10.45 58.22
CA SER A 375 9.39 11.57 57.39
C SER A 375 10.91 11.59 57.24
N PHE A 376 11.44 11.93 56.07
CA PHE A 376 12.63 12.77 55.98
C PHE A 376 12.59 13.62 54.72
N ALA A 377 12.99 14.87 54.89
CA ALA A 377 12.81 15.96 53.97
C ALA A 377 14.19 16.48 53.48
N ILE A 378 14.17 17.09 52.30
CA ILE A 378 15.03 18.21 51.86
C ILE A 378 16.50 17.90 51.54
N ARG A 379 16.90 18.13 50.27
CA ARG A 379 17.74 19.30 49.89
C ARG A 379 17.79 19.56 48.40
N ARG A 380 17.65 20.85 48.09
CA ARG A 380 17.97 21.52 46.83
C ARG A 380 19.48 21.55 46.63
N GLU A 381 19.94 21.56 45.39
CA GLU A 381 21.02 22.44 44.94
C GLU A 381 20.90 22.68 43.42
N THR A 382 20.60 23.93 43.08
CA THR A 382 20.92 24.62 41.83
C THR A 382 22.44 24.75 41.70
N VAL A 383 22.99 24.82 40.46
CA VAL A 383 23.89 25.91 39.99
C VAL A 383 24.57 25.60 38.62
N THR A 384 24.30 26.53 37.69
CA THR A 384 25.11 27.10 36.58
C THR A 384 25.63 26.29 35.38
N SER A 385 25.25 26.82 34.20
CA SER A 385 26.03 26.87 32.95
C SER A 385 27.43 27.49 33.11
N PRO A 386 28.29 27.30 32.10
CA PRO A 386 28.75 28.47 31.37
C PRO A 386 28.69 28.31 29.84
N ARG A 387 28.50 29.47 29.20
CA ARG A 387 28.70 29.73 27.77
C ARG A 387 30.19 29.63 27.40
N LEU A 388 30.44 29.22 26.16
CA LEU A 388 31.33 29.93 25.24
C LEU A 388 30.55 30.19 23.95
#